data_AF-A0ABD6QUN0-F1
#
_entry.id   AF-A0ABD6QUN0-F1
#
_cell.length_a   1.000
_cell.length_b   1.000
_cell.length_c   1.000
_cell.angle_alpha   90.00
_cell.angle_beta   90.00
_cell.angle_gamma   90.00
#
_symmetry.space_group_name_H-M   'P 1'
#
loop_
_entity.id
_entity.type
_entity.pdbx_description
1 polymer ?
#
loop_
_entity_poly.entity_id
_entity_poly.type
_entity_poly.pdbx_seq_one_letter_code
_entity_poly.pdbx_strand_id
1 'polypeptide(L)'
;IDSLFWDYKNDILKEIKKHHIDVSKIEDAFTLILRESLQDMIEKCPYFVFLQSKNSVSDQGLSRITYSAWIYEELKIAHSISAISESRLIPMMESMQVSHDISLFLESFETITLKKLSQQINS
;
A
#
# COMPACT_ATOMS: atom_id res chain seq x y z
N ILE A 1 -8.90 -5.93 -4.32
CA ILE A 1 -8.06 -6.82 -3.47
C ILE A 1 -7.93 -6.10 -2.15
N ASP A 2 -8.13 -6.80 -1.05
CA ASP A 2 -8.05 -6.27 0.31
C ASP A 2 -7.21 -7.23 1.19
N SER A 3 -7.12 -6.94 2.48
CA SER A 3 -6.37 -7.75 3.43
C SER A 3 -6.84 -9.20 3.52
N LEU A 4 -8.13 -9.48 3.29
CA LEU A 4 -8.69 -10.84 3.38
C LEU A 4 -8.08 -11.74 2.31
N PHE A 5 -7.81 -11.21 1.11
CA PHE A 5 -7.16 -11.98 0.05
C PHE A 5 -5.71 -12.34 0.40
N TRP A 6 -5.01 -11.48 1.15
CA TRP A 6 -3.67 -11.78 1.62
C TRP A 6 -3.63 -12.85 2.71
N ASP A 7 -4.59 -12.83 3.63
CA ASP A 7 -4.73 -13.88 4.65
C ASP A 7 -5.13 -15.22 4.00
N TYR A 8 -6.05 -15.18 3.04
CA TYR A 8 -6.52 -16.37 2.33
C TYR A 8 -5.42 -17.08 1.53
N LYS A 9 -4.43 -16.32 1.01
CA LYS A 9 -3.23 -16.90 0.39
C LYS A 9 -2.55 -17.91 1.32
N ASN A 10 -2.33 -17.52 2.57
CA ASN A 10 -1.61 -18.34 3.54
C ASN A 10 -2.42 -19.60 3.90
N ASP A 11 -3.74 -19.46 4.02
CA ASP A 11 -4.63 -20.59 4.30
C ASP A 11 -4.64 -21.60 3.14
N ILE A 12 -4.74 -21.14 1.89
CA ILE A 12 -4.65 -22.01 0.71
C ILE A 12 -3.31 -22.74 0.68
N LEU A 13 -2.20 -22.01 0.83
CA LEU A 13 -0.86 -22.60 0.80
C LEU A 13 -0.69 -23.66 1.90
N LYS A 14 -1.26 -23.43 3.08
CA LYS A 14 -1.27 -24.39 4.19
C LYS A 14 -2.04 -25.65 3.84
N GLU A 15 -3.22 -25.54 3.24
CA GLU A 15 -4.00 -26.70 2.80
C GLU A 15 -3.27 -27.51 1.71
N ILE A 16 -2.66 -26.84 0.72
CA ILE A 16 -1.89 -27.53 -0.34
C ILE A 16 -0.67 -28.25 0.26
N LYS A 17 0.04 -27.63 1.21
CA LYS A 17 1.20 -28.25 1.89
C LYS A 17 0.83 -29.56 2.59
N LYS A 18 -0.40 -29.75 3.07
CA LYS A 18 -0.86 -31.02 3.69
C LYS A 18 -0.81 -32.20 2.73
N HIS A 19 -0.84 -31.95 1.43
CA HIS A 19 -0.76 -32.98 0.39
C HIS A 19 0.68 -33.27 -0.08
N HIS A 20 1.70 -32.83 0.67
CA HIS A 20 3.13 -33.00 0.34
C HIS A 20 3.54 -32.39 -1.01
N ILE A 21 2.82 -31.36 -1.46
CA ILE A 21 3.13 -30.61 -2.67
C ILE A 21 4.08 -29.46 -2.30
N ASP A 22 5.16 -29.29 -3.06
CA ASP A 22 5.99 -28.09 -2.97
C ASP A 22 5.21 -26.88 -3.49
N VAL A 23 4.99 -25.91 -2.60
CA VAL A 23 4.20 -24.72 -2.90
C VAL A 23 5.05 -23.49 -3.14
N SER A 24 6.39 -23.59 -3.13
CA SER A 24 7.28 -22.42 -3.31
C SER A 24 6.93 -21.61 -4.57
N LYS A 25 6.85 -22.28 -5.72
CA LYS A 25 6.45 -21.67 -6.99
C LYS A 25 5.01 -21.13 -6.99
N ILE A 26 4.13 -21.77 -6.23
CA ILE A 26 2.72 -21.37 -6.11
C ILE A 26 2.59 -20.11 -5.23
N GLU A 27 3.35 -20.05 -4.15
CA GLU A 27 3.45 -18.91 -3.24
C GLU A 27 4.01 -17.67 -3.96
N ASP A 28 5.05 -17.84 -4.78
CA ASP A 28 5.60 -16.78 -5.61
C ASP A 28 4.56 -16.27 -6.61
N ALA A 29 3.86 -17.18 -7.30
CA ALA A 29 2.82 -16.82 -8.26
C ALA A 29 1.65 -16.07 -7.60
N PHE A 30 1.16 -16.54 -6.44
CA PHE A 30 0.12 -15.83 -5.70
C PHE A 30 0.57 -14.44 -5.26
N THR A 31 1.80 -14.33 -4.76
CA THR A 31 2.35 -13.04 -4.33
C THR A 31 2.46 -12.07 -5.50
N LEU A 32 2.89 -12.55 -6.67
CA LEU A 32 2.93 -11.75 -7.89
C LEU A 32 1.54 -11.27 -8.31
N ILE A 33 0.55 -12.17 -8.38
CA ILE A 33 -0.83 -11.85 -8.76
C ILE A 33 -1.44 -10.81 -7.81
N LEU A 34 -1.28 -11.00 -6.50
CA LEU A 34 -1.81 -10.04 -5.51
C LEU A 34 -1.14 -8.67 -5.64
N ARG A 35 0.17 -8.64 -5.88
CA ARG A 35 0.93 -7.40 -6.05
C ARG A 35 0.57 -6.66 -7.33
N GLU A 36 0.48 -7.37 -8.45
CA GLU A 36 0.05 -6.80 -9.73
C GLU A 36 -1.37 -6.24 -9.63
N SER A 37 -2.28 -7.00 -9.03
CA SER A 37 -3.67 -6.56 -8.84
C SER A 37 -3.77 -5.32 -7.95
N LEU A 38 -2.90 -5.20 -6.94
CA LEU A 38 -2.84 -4.04 -6.06
C LEU A 38 -2.27 -2.82 -6.78
N GLN A 39 -1.23 -3.00 -7.59
CA GLN A 39 -0.71 -1.93 -8.45
C GLN A 39 -1.76 -1.45 -9.44
N ASP A 40 -2.46 -2.36 -10.10
CA ASP A 40 -3.53 -2.04 -11.05
C ASP A 40 -4.67 -1.23 -10.40
N MET A 41 -4.97 -1.51 -9.14
CA MET A 41 -5.92 -0.73 -8.34
C MET A 41 -5.38 0.67 -8.02
N ILE A 42 -4.16 0.76 -7.49
CA ILE A 42 -3.56 2.04 -7.08
C ILE A 42 -3.36 2.96 -8.29
N GLU A 43 -2.93 2.44 -9.44
CA GLU A 43 -2.74 3.22 -10.68
C GLU A 43 -4.05 3.82 -11.21
N LYS A 44 -5.18 3.14 -11.01
CA LYS A 44 -6.51 3.62 -11.42
C LYS A 44 -7.13 4.57 -10.40
N CYS A 45 -6.58 4.65 -9.18
CA CYS A 45 -7.05 5.54 -8.13
C CYS A 45 -6.43 6.93 -8.30
N PRO A 46 -7.24 8.01 -8.35
CA PRO A 46 -6.72 9.37 -8.48
C PRO A 46 -5.99 9.86 -7.21
N TYR A 47 -6.30 9.26 -6.06
CA TYR A 47 -5.73 9.60 -4.77
C TYR A 47 -5.42 8.35 -3.97
N PHE A 48 -4.36 8.40 -3.17
CA PHE A 48 -4.01 7.40 -2.18
C PHE A 48 -4.08 8.04 -0.79
N VAL A 49 -4.95 7.53 0.09
CA VAL A 49 -5.14 8.05 1.45
C VAL A 49 -4.67 6.99 2.45
N PHE A 50 -3.66 7.33 3.25
CA PHE A 50 -3.16 6.45 4.30
C PHE A 50 -3.65 6.92 5.68
N LEU A 51 -4.46 6.08 6.35
CA LEU A 51 -4.91 6.32 7.71
C LEU A 51 -3.89 5.74 8.70
N GLN A 52 -3.01 6.60 9.21
CA GLN A 52 -2.03 6.22 10.21
C GLN A 52 -2.68 6.11 11.60
N SER A 53 -2.52 4.95 12.22
CA SER A 53 -2.86 4.71 13.63
C SER A 53 -1.65 4.16 14.37
N LYS A 54 -1.72 4.07 15.70
CA LYS A 54 -0.69 3.41 16.53
C LYS A 54 -0.43 1.95 16.14
N ASN A 55 -1.37 1.31 15.45
CA ASN A 55 -1.26 -0.08 15.00
C ASN A 55 -0.83 -0.20 13.52
N SER A 56 -0.78 0.91 12.78
CA SER A 56 -0.47 0.90 11.34
C SER A 56 1.04 0.77 11.08
N VAL A 57 1.88 1.38 11.93
CA VAL A 57 3.34 1.36 11.85
C VAL A 57 3.88 1.22 13.26
N SER A 58 4.83 0.32 13.46
CA SER A 58 5.52 0.14 14.73
C SER A 58 6.82 0.94 14.74
N ASP A 59 7.03 1.70 15.81
CA ASP A 59 8.29 2.37 16.12
C ASP A 59 9.21 1.47 16.98
N GLN A 60 9.28 0.16 16.68
CA GLN A 60 10.22 -0.75 17.35
C GLN A 60 11.65 -0.50 16.85
N GLY A 61 12.27 0.59 17.32
CA GLY A 61 13.66 0.98 17.03
C GLY A 61 13.83 1.79 15.73
N LEU A 62 15.00 1.65 15.09
CA LEU A 62 15.38 2.32 13.82
C LEU A 62 14.61 1.82 12.59
N SER A 63 13.69 0.87 12.77
CA SER A 63 12.99 0.17 11.70
C SER A 63 11.50 0.50 11.80
N ARG A 64 11.03 1.41 10.95
CA ARG A 64 9.60 1.68 10.77
C ARG A 64 8.99 0.53 9.97
N ILE A 65 8.49 -0.47 10.68
CA ILE A 65 7.85 -1.65 10.10
C ILE A 65 6.35 -1.56 10.34
N THR A 66 5.55 -1.79 9.30
CA THR A 66 4.13 -2.13 9.49
C THR A 66 4.01 -3.61 9.81
N TYR A 67 3.08 -3.95 10.70
CA TYR A 67 2.77 -5.35 11.02
C TYR A 67 1.94 -6.04 9.93
N SER A 68 1.42 -5.29 8.96
CA SER A 68 0.60 -5.84 7.88
C SER A 68 1.38 -5.86 6.57
N ALA A 69 1.64 -7.08 6.08
CA ALA A 69 2.27 -7.28 4.77
C ALA A 69 1.47 -6.59 3.65
N TRP A 70 0.14 -6.54 3.77
CA TRP A 70 -0.73 -5.82 2.84
C TRP A 70 -0.47 -4.31 2.84
N ILE A 71 -0.50 -3.67 4.03
CA ILE A 71 -0.24 -2.22 4.16
C ILE A 71 1.15 -1.86 3.64
N TYR A 72 2.15 -2.73 3.88
CA TYR A 72 3.51 -2.51 3.42
C TYR A 72 3.56 -2.43 1.88
N GLU A 73 2.94 -3.39 1.21
CA GLU A 73 2.94 -3.44 -0.26
C GLU A 73 2.14 -2.28 -0.87
N GLU A 74 1.00 -1.89 -0.27
CA GLU A 74 0.24 -0.71 -0.70
C GLU A 74 1.08 0.57 -0.65
N LEU A 75 1.74 0.81 0.49
CA LEU A 75 2.60 1.98 0.68
C LEU A 75 3.80 1.98 -0.27
N LYS A 76 4.43 0.81 -0.46
CA LYS A 76 5.59 0.66 -1.35
C LYS A 76 5.23 0.94 -2.80
N ILE A 77 4.10 0.38 -3.28
CA ILE A 77 3.62 0.60 -4.65
C ILE A 77 3.21 2.05 -4.85
N ALA A 78 2.42 2.63 -3.94
CA ALA A 78 2.01 4.03 -4.00
C ALA A 78 3.22 4.97 -4.02
N HIS A 79 4.22 4.74 -3.17
CA HIS A 79 5.47 5.50 -3.16
C HIS A 79 6.24 5.35 -4.48
N SER A 80 6.36 4.14 -5.02
CA SER A 80 7.02 3.91 -6.32
C SER A 80 6.32 4.63 -7.47
N ILE A 81 4.99 4.61 -7.53
CA ILE A 81 4.21 5.33 -8.55
C ILE A 81 4.40 6.85 -8.40
N SER A 82 4.33 7.37 -7.17
CA SER A 82 4.55 8.79 -6.86
C SER A 82 5.94 9.27 -7.29
N ALA A 83 7.00 8.49 -6.98
CA ALA A 83 8.37 8.83 -7.37
C ALA A 83 8.55 8.82 -8.90
N ILE A 84 7.83 7.94 -9.58
CA ILE A 84 7.80 7.88 -11.05
C ILE A 84 7.06 9.10 -11.62
N SER A 85 5.94 9.52 -11.03
CA SER A 85 5.19 10.70 -11.46
C SER A 85 5.85 12.04 -11.09
N GLU A 86 6.70 12.08 -10.06
CA GLU A 86 7.49 13.28 -9.74
C GLU A 86 8.70 13.45 -10.68
N SER A 87 9.27 12.33 -11.15
CA SER A 87 10.43 12.33 -12.07
C SER A 87 10.04 12.52 -13.55
N ARG A 88 8.82 12.12 -13.93
CA ARG A 88 8.23 12.47 -15.23
C ARG A 88 7.39 13.72 -14.99
N LEU A 89 7.66 14.83 -15.67
CA LEU A 89 6.83 16.06 -15.66
C LEU A 89 5.42 15.80 -16.26
N ILE A 90 4.67 14.84 -15.72
CA ILE A 90 3.29 14.56 -16.07
C ILE A 90 2.49 15.55 -15.23
N PRO A 91 1.74 16.47 -15.85
CA PRO A 91 0.84 17.33 -15.11
C PRO A 91 -0.26 16.41 -14.55
N MET A 92 -0.11 15.97 -13.30
CA MET A 92 -1.14 15.23 -12.60
C MET A 92 -2.22 16.24 -12.24
N MET A 93 -3.12 16.43 -13.20
CA MET A 93 -4.39 17.16 -13.16
C MET A 93 -4.64 17.95 -11.88
N GLU A 94 -4.28 19.23 -11.92
CA GLU A 94 -5.13 20.26 -11.33
C GLU A 94 -6.55 20.08 -11.93
N SER A 95 -7.57 20.01 -11.08
CA SER A 95 -9.00 20.04 -11.40
C SER A 95 -9.66 18.76 -11.96
N MET A 96 -10.13 17.89 -11.06
CA MET A 96 -11.44 17.24 -11.24
C MET A 96 -12.14 17.15 -9.88
N GLN A 97 -12.89 18.20 -9.55
CA GLN A 97 -13.73 18.27 -8.35
C GLN A 97 -15.02 17.48 -8.58
N VAL A 98 -15.16 16.36 -7.87
CA VAL A 98 -16.46 15.90 -7.36
C VAL A 98 -16.35 15.98 -5.84
N SER A 99 -16.77 17.12 -5.29
CA SER A 99 -16.69 17.42 -3.87
C SER A 99 -17.91 16.88 -3.15
N HIS A 100 -17.76 15.72 -2.52
CA HIS A 100 -18.26 15.68 -1.14
C HIS A 100 -17.28 16.52 -0.32
N ASP A 101 -17.83 17.45 0.47
CA ASP A 101 -17.05 18.27 1.37
C ASP A 101 -16.47 17.37 2.47
N ILE A 102 -15.33 16.77 2.16
CA ILE A 102 -14.52 15.99 3.08
C ILE A 102 -13.61 16.92 3.91
N SER A 103 -13.73 18.24 3.78
CA SER A 103 -12.86 19.20 4.49
C SER A 103 -12.99 19.04 6.00
N LEU A 104 -14.21 18.84 6.52
CA LEU A 104 -14.44 18.54 7.93
C LEU A 104 -13.76 17.24 8.40
N PHE A 105 -13.65 16.24 7.51
CA PHE A 105 -12.92 15.00 7.79
C PHE A 105 -11.41 15.25 7.73
N LEU A 106 -10.93 15.96 6.71
CA LEU A 106 -9.51 16.25 6.48
C LEU A 106 -8.90 17.24 7.48
N GLU A 107 -9.68 18.20 8.00
CA GLU A 107 -9.27 19.13 9.05
C GLU A 107 -8.90 18.41 10.36
N SER A 108 -9.44 17.20 10.56
CA SER A 108 -9.08 16.36 11.71
C SER A 108 -7.74 15.62 11.55
N PHE A 109 -7.17 15.60 10.33
CA PHE A 109 -5.91 14.92 10.05
C PHE A 109 -4.76 15.90 9.85
N GLU A 110 -3.60 15.56 10.41
CA GLU A 110 -2.39 16.33 10.20
C GLU A 110 -1.81 15.99 8.81
N THR A 111 -1.90 16.92 7.86
CA THR A 111 -1.38 16.71 6.50
C THR A 111 0.15 16.80 6.50
N ILE A 112 0.81 15.75 6.01
CA ILE A 112 2.25 15.74 5.79
C ILE A 112 2.55 15.75 4.29
N THR A 113 3.52 16.55 3.86
CA THR A 113 3.96 16.53 2.46
C THR A 113 4.74 15.26 2.18
N LEU A 114 4.63 14.70 0.97
CA LEU A 114 5.40 13.54 0.53
C LEU A 114 6.91 13.71 0.76
N LYS A 115 7.43 14.93 0.59
CA LYS A 115 8.83 15.26 0.92
C LYS A 115 9.14 15.09 2.42
N LYS A 116 8.25 15.55 3.30
CA LYS A 116 8.42 15.43 4.76
C LYS A 116 8.17 13.99 5.21
N LEU A 117 7.25 13.27 4.57
CA LEU A 117 7.04 11.84 4.77
C LEU A 117 8.27 11.05 4.31
N SER A 118 8.83 11.35 3.14
CA SER A 118 10.06 10.75 2.60
C SER A 118 11.27 11.03 3.50
N GLN A 119 11.40 12.26 4.03
CA GLN A 119 12.40 12.56 5.06
C GLN A 119 12.17 11.79 6.35
N GLN A 120 10.92 11.55 6.75
CA GLN A 120 10.61 10.73 7.91
C GLN A 120 10.84 9.23 7.67
N ILE A 121 10.70 8.75 6.43
CA ILE A 121 10.94 7.35 6.02
C ILE A 121 12.44 7.07 5.84
N ASN A 122 13.20 8.05 5.34
CA ASN A 122 14.61 7.90 4.97
C ASN A 122 15.60 8.54 5.96
N SER A 123 15.13 9.01 7.11
CA SER A 123 15.95 9.51 8.23
C SER A 123 15.92 8.54 9.40
#